data_AF-A1D9K5-F1
#
_entry.id   AF-A1D9K5-F1
#
_cell.length_a   1.000
_cell.length_b   1.000
_cell.length_c   1.000
_cell.angle_alpha   90.00
_cell.angle_beta   90.00
_cell.angle_gamma   90.00
#
_symmetry.space_group_name_H-M   'P 1'
#
loop_
_entity.id
_entity.type
_entity.pdbx_description
1 polymer ?
#
loop_
_entity_poly.entity_id
_entity_poly.type
_entity_poly.pdbx_seq_one_letter_code
_entity_poly.pdbx_strand_id
1 'polypeptide(L)'
;MKVLAAIALSATAFTGAVAAVLTQEAFLNNPRIHHDQEKYLIELAPYRTRWVTEEEKWALKLDGVNFIDITEEHNTGFYPTLHSASYVKYPPKMQYAEEVAALSKNLSKENMKANLERFTSFHTRYYKSQTGIQSATWLYDQVQRVVSESGAAEYGATVERFSHPWGQFSIIARIPGRTNKTVVLGAHQDSINLFLPSILAAPGADDDGSGTVTILEALRGLLQSDAIANGNASNTVEFHWYSAEEGGMLGSQAIFSSYKRDRREIKAMLQQDMTGYIQGALNAGVEEAIGIMVDYVDQGLTQFLRDVVTAYCSVGYLETKCGYACSDHTSASKYGYPAAMATEAEMENTNKKIHTTDDQIKYLSFDHMLEHAKLTLGFAFELAFAPF
;
A
#
# COMPACT_ATOMS: atom_id res chain seq x y z
N MET A 1 -41.35 -35.34 11.86
CA MET A 1 -40.56 -36.58 11.68
C MET A 1 -39.25 -36.21 10.99
N LYS A 2 -38.16 -36.05 11.74
CA LYS A 2 -36.79 -35.76 11.25
C LYS A 2 -35.86 -36.76 11.96
N VAL A 3 -35.42 -37.79 11.24
CA VAL A 3 -34.05 -38.03 10.74
C VAL A 3 -33.00 -38.09 11.86
N LEU A 4 -32.48 -39.29 12.11
CA LEU A 4 -31.15 -39.55 12.65
C LEU A 4 -30.60 -40.76 11.88
N ALA A 5 -29.82 -40.48 10.83
CA ALA A 5 -29.11 -41.47 10.04
C ALA A 5 -27.82 -41.84 10.77
N ALA A 6 -27.69 -43.12 11.13
CA ALA A 6 -26.51 -43.67 11.78
C ALA A 6 -25.40 -43.89 10.75
N ILE A 7 -24.30 -43.16 10.86
CA ILE A 7 -23.07 -43.37 10.09
C ILE A 7 -22.20 -44.36 10.88
N ALA A 8 -22.12 -45.59 10.39
CA ALA A 8 -21.22 -46.61 10.88
C ALA A 8 -19.83 -46.43 10.24
N LEU A 9 -18.84 -46.01 11.02
CA LEU A 9 -17.43 -46.02 10.63
C LEU A 9 -16.75 -47.23 11.31
N SER A 10 -16.44 -48.23 10.49
CA SER A 10 -15.75 -49.46 10.86
C SER A 10 -14.28 -49.20 11.19
N ALA A 11 -13.86 -49.67 12.35
CA ALA A 11 -12.51 -49.58 12.88
C ALA A 11 -11.56 -50.54 12.16
N THR A 12 -10.46 -50.01 11.60
CA THR A 12 -9.29 -50.80 11.18
C THR A 12 -8.21 -50.69 12.25
N ALA A 13 -7.80 -51.86 12.75
CA ALA A 13 -6.84 -52.04 13.83
C ALA A 13 -5.42 -51.68 13.40
N PHE A 14 -4.79 -50.73 14.10
CA PHE A 14 -3.33 -50.58 14.12
C PHE A 14 -2.80 -51.15 15.43
N THR A 15 -2.14 -52.29 15.32
CA THR A 15 -1.45 -52.97 16.43
C THR A 15 -0.01 -52.47 16.55
N GLY A 16 0.35 -52.04 17.76
CA GLY A 16 1.68 -52.28 18.33
C GLY A 16 2.71 -51.17 18.17
N ALA A 17 2.73 -50.23 19.11
CA ALA A 17 3.99 -49.65 19.60
C ALA A 17 3.82 -49.31 21.09
N VAL A 18 4.64 -49.95 21.92
CA VAL A 18 4.67 -49.85 23.37
C VAL A 18 5.12 -48.44 23.75
N ALA A 19 4.19 -47.53 23.98
CA ALA A 19 4.49 -46.23 24.57
C ALA A 19 4.63 -46.43 26.09
N ALA A 20 5.88 -46.39 26.56
CA ALA A 20 6.21 -46.33 27.97
C ALA A 20 5.39 -45.21 28.63
N VAL A 21 4.63 -45.58 29.66
CA VAL A 21 3.87 -44.68 30.53
C VAL A 21 4.88 -43.77 31.26
N LEU A 22 5.22 -42.65 30.65
CA LEU A 22 5.96 -41.58 31.31
C LEU A 22 4.96 -40.88 32.23
N THR A 23 5.16 -41.13 33.52
CA THR A 23 4.48 -40.52 34.67
C THR A 23 4.22 -39.03 34.45
N GLN A 24 2.93 -38.69 34.34
CA GLN A 24 2.41 -37.35 34.08
C GLN A 24 2.45 -36.45 35.34
N GLU A 25 3.57 -36.44 36.06
CA GLU A 25 3.77 -35.58 37.24
C GLU A 25 5.00 -34.65 37.12
N ALA A 26 5.83 -34.77 36.08
CA ALA A 26 7.00 -33.90 35.92
C ALA A 26 6.72 -32.58 35.15
N PHE A 27 5.52 -32.37 34.60
CA PHE A 27 5.24 -31.20 33.76
C PHE A 27 4.56 -30.00 34.45
N LEU A 28 4.20 -30.09 35.74
CA LEU A 28 3.50 -28.99 36.41
C LEU A 28 4.37 -28.09 37.29
N ASN A 29 5.69 -28.33 37.39
CA ASN A 29 6.57 -27.54 38.27
C ASN A 29 7.83 -27.00 37.57
N ASN A 30 7.71 -26.43 36.37
CA ASN A 30 8.73 -25.53 35.86
C ASN A 30 8.22 -24.06 35.85
N PRO A 31 8.35 -23.31 36.97
CA PRO A 31 7.88 -21.93 37.05
C PRO A 31 8.83 -20.93 36.34
N ARG A 32 9.46 -21.33 35.22
CA ARG A 32 10.34 -20.47 34.42
C ARG A 32 10.07 -20.52 32.91
N ILE A 33 8.88 -20.93 32.49
CA ILE A 33 8.41 -20.57 31.15
C ILE A 33 7.49 -19.35 31.29
N HIS A 34 8.07 -18.23 31.72
CA HIS A 34 7.54 -16.95 31.29
C HIS A 34 7.85 -16.88 29.79
N HIS A 35 6.91 -17.33 28.95
CA HIS A 35 6.84 -16.80 27.60
C HIS A 35 6.54 -15.31 27.79
N ASP A 36 7.57 -14.49 27.91
CA ASP A 36 7.42 -13.06 27.67
C ASP A 36 6.91 -13.00 26.23
N GLN A 37 5.60 -12.78 26.08
CA GLN A 37 5.00 -12.61 24.77
C GLN A 37 5.75 -11.46 24.11
N GLU A 38 6.22 -11.68 22.89
CA GLU A 38 6.87 -10.66 22.10
C GLU A 38 5.97 -9.42 22.07
N LYS A 39 6.54 -8.27 22.45
CA LYS A 39 5.82 -7.00 22.48
C LYS A 39 6.28 -6.12 21.34
N TYR A 40 5.33 -5.34 20.86
CA TYR A 40 5.48 -4.41 19.77
C TYR A 40 5.25 -2.99 20.31
N LEU A 41 6.11 -2.06 19.93
CA LEU A 41 5.92 -0.66 20.25
C LEU A 41 5.08 -0.02 19.16
N ILE A 42 3.86 0.39 19.50
CA ILE A 42 2.97 1.09 18.56
C ILE A 42 2.88 2.58 18.87
N GLU A 43 2.62 3.39 17.85
CA GLU A 43 2.34 4.82 17.93
C GLU A 43 0.90 5.09 17.47
N LEU A 44 0.06 5.60 18.38
CA LEU A 44 -1.39 5.83 18.16
C LEU A 44 -1.71 7.25 17.70
N ALA A 45 -0.80 8.17 17.96
CA ALA A 45 -0.83 9.58 17.56
C ALA A 45 0.63 10.07 17.64
N PRO A 46 0.97 11.23 17.06
CA PRO A 46 2.32 11.76 17.14
C PRO A 46 2.84 11.75 18.59
N TYR A 47 3.94 11.03 18.83
CA TYR A 47 4.62 10.91 20.12
C TYR A 47 3.83 10.17 21.22
N ARG A 48 2.70 9.52 20.89
CA ARG A 48 1.91 8.71 21.83
C ARG A 48 2.13 7.23 21.56
N THR A 49 3.10 6.65 22.26
CA THR A 49 3.51 5.27 22.07
C THR A 49 3.10 4.36 23.24
N ARG A 50 2.85 3.08 22.96
CA ARG A 50 2.72 2.05 24.00
C ARG A 50 3.20 0.68 23.52
N TRP A 51 3.74 -0.13 24.43
CA TRP A 51 4.04 -1.53 24.17
C TRP A 51 2.77 -2.37 24.26
N VAL A 52 2.55 -3.23 23.28
CA VAL A 52 1.38 -4.11 23.17
C VAL A 52 1.80 -5.51 22.72
N THR A 53 1.00 -6.53 23.00
CA THR A 53 1.14 -7.84 22.36
C THR A 53 0.58 -7.83 20.93
N GLU A 54 0.83 -8.89 20.16
CA GLU A 54 0.24 -9.02 18.81
C GLU A 54 -1.30 -9.10 18.89
N GLU A 55 -1.86 -9.76 19.90
CA GLU A 55 -3.32 -9.82 20.11
C GLU A 55 -3.90 -8.43 20.40
N GLU A 56 -3.21 -7.60 21.17
CA GLU A 56 -3.63 -6.23 21.47
C GLU A 56 -3.56 -5.31 20.24
N LYS A 57 -2.63 -5.54 19.29
CA LYS A 57 -2.64 -4.87 17.98
C LYS A 57 -3.91 -5.19 17.19
N TRP A 58 -4.29 -6.47 17.15
CA TRP A 58 -5.48 -6.88 16.41
C TRP A 58 -6.78 -6.40 17.07
N ALA A 59 -6.82 -6.39 18.40
CA ALA A 59 -7.94 -5.78 19.14
C ALA A 59 -8.11 -4.30 18.77
N LEU A 60 -7.02 -3.55 18.67
CA LEU A 60 -7.07 -2.15 18.21
C LEU A 60 -7.59 -2.00 16.78
N LYS A 61 -7.09 -2.81 15.83
CA LYS A 61 -7.60 -2.76 14.45
C LYS A 61 -9.09 -3.11 14.38
N LEU A 62 -9.55 -4.11 15.15
CA LEU A 62 -10.98 -4.47 15.24
C LEU A 62 -11.85 -3.35 15.82
N ASP A 63 -11.30 -2.55 16.73
CA ASP A 63 -11.96 -1.35 17.28
C ASP A 63 -11.86 -0.13 16.34
N GLY A 64 -11.27 -0.28 15.14
CA GLY A 64 -11.06 0.81 14.18
C GLY A 64 -9.98 1.80 14.60
N VAL A 65 -9.08 1.40 15.50
CA VAL A 65 -7.97 2.25 15.98
C VAL A 65 -6.73 2.00 15.13
N ASN A 66 -6.38 2.99 14.32
CA ASN A 66 -5.16 3.00 13.52
C ASN A 66 -3.92 3.22 14.39
N PHE A 67 -2.81 2.60 14.00
CA PHE A 67 -1.52 2.75 14.65
C PHE A 67 -0.37 2.51 13.67
N ILE A 68 0.80 3.07 13.99
CA ILE A 68 2.07 2.70 13.35
C ILE A 68 2.77 1.71 14.26
N ASP A 69 3.26 0.59 13.73
CA ASP A 69 4.18 -0.27 14.48
C ASP A 69 5.61 0.26 14.29
N ILE A 70 6.21 0.77 15.36
CA ILE A 70 7.53 1.41 15.36
C ILE A 70 8.58 0.54 16.05
N THR A 71 8.31 -0.76 16.23
CA THR A 71 9.17 -1.69 16.96
C THR A 71 10.58 -1.73 16.38
N GLU A 72 10.72 -1.73 15.05
CA GLU A 72 12.05 -1.73 14.41
C GLU A 72 12.67 -0.32 14.37
N GLU A 73 11.85 0.73 14.29
CA GLU A 73 12.32 2.08 13.98
C GLU A 73 12.55 2.98 15.21
N HIS A 74 12.14 2.56 16.42
CA HIS A 74 12.18 3.39 17.62
C HIS A 74 13.59 3.79 18.08
N ASN A 75 14.62 3.00 17.73
CA ASN A 75 16.02 3.25 18.12
C ASN A 75 16.86 3.89 17.02
N THR A 76 16.24 4.37 15.94
CA THR A 76 16.98 4.99 14.82
C THR A 76 17.53 6.37 15.13
N GLY A 77 17.13 6.98 16.26
CA GLY A 77 17.53 8.34 16.63
C GLY A 77 16.84 9.44 15.81
N PHE A 78 15.85 9.08 14.99
CA PHE A 78 15.02 10.04 14.28
C PHE A 78 13.75 10.37 15.08
N TYR A 79 13.47 11.67 15.21
CA TYR A 79 12.21 12.15 15.76
C TYR A 79 11.26 12.48 14.61
N PRO A 80 9.96 12.07 14.69
CA PRO A 80 8.96 12.40 13.69
C PRO A 80 8.96 13.91 13.35
N THR A 81 8.94 14.25 12.06
CA THR A 81 8.87 15.66 11.62
C THR A 81 7.54 15.98 10.94
N LEU A 82 6.44 15.39 11.41
CA LEU A 82 5.09 15.49 10.82
C LEU A 82 4.59 16.93 10.61
N HIS A 83 5.20 17.92 11.27
CA HIS A 83 4.86 19.34 11.15
C HIS A 83 5.98 20.22 10.57
N SER A 84 7.09 19.63 10.12
CA SER A 84 8.09 20.42 9.39
C SER A 84 7.53 20.76 8.02
N ALA A 85 7.34 22.06 7.75
CA ALA A 85 7.06 22.51 6.41
C ALA A 85 8.21 22.09 5.48
N SER A 86 7.89 21.31 4.43
CA SER A 86 8.84 21.11 3.36
C SER A 86 8.98 22.43 2.58
N TYR A 87 10.19 22.76 2.14
CA TYR A 87 10.44 23.95 1.32
C TYR A 87 10.35 23.64 -0.18
N VAL A 88 9.62 22.59 -0.56
CA VAL A 88 9.46 22.22 -1.98
C VAL A 88 8.48 23.17 -2.64
N LYS A 89 8.88 23.78 -3.75
CA LYS A 89 8.01 24.62 -4.57
C LYS A 89 7.51 23.80 -5.75
N TYR A 90 6.23 23.47 -5.74
CA TYR A 90 5.60 22.77 -6.85
C TYR A 90 5.24 23.73 -7.99
N PRO A 91 5.17 23.25 -9.25
CA PRO A 91 4.73 24.08 -10.37
C PRO A 91 3.36 24.70 -10.12
N PRO A 92 3.16 26.01 -10.36
CA PRO A 92 1.88 26.69 -10.09
C PRO A 92 0.80 26.41 -11.14
N LYS A 93 1.13 25.63 -12.17
CA LYS A 93 0.23 25.20 -13.26
C LYS A 93 0.78 23.93 -13.91
N MET A 94 -0.10 23.12 -14.47
CA MET A 94 0.27 21.97 -15.29
C MET A 94 0.92 22.44 -16.60
N GLN A 95 2.19 22.11 -16.82
CA GLN A 95 2.97 22.54 -17.99
C GLN A 95 2.89 21.57 -19.17
N TYR A 96 2.51 20.32 -18.90
CA TYR A 96 2.61 19.19 -19.83
C TYR A 96 1.25 18.57 -20.11
N ALA A 97 0.20 19.39 -20.17
CA ALA A 97 -1.15 18.89 -20.25
C ALA A 97 -1.44 18.12 -21.55
N GLU A 98 -0.81 18.52 -22.66
CA GLU A 98 -0.96 17.83 -23.94
C GLU A 98 -0.26 16.46 -23.93
N GLU A 99 0.94 16.38 -23.36
CA GLU A 99 1.70 15.14 -23.20
C GLU A 99 0.98 14.17 -22.27
N VAL A 100 0.52 14.64 -21.11
CA VAL A 100 -0.24 13.81 -20.16
C VAL A 100 -1.54 13.33 -20.77
N ALA A 101 -2.29 14.19 -21.48
CA ALA A 101 -3.51 13.77 -22.18
C ALA A 101 -3.24 12.74 -23.28
N ALA A 102 -2.10 12.83 -23.99
CA ALA A 102 -1.70 11.86 -24.99
C ALA A 102 -1.35 10.49 -24.36
N LEU A 103 -0.56 10.49 -23.28
CA LEU A 103 -0.20 9.26 -22.56
C LEU A 103 -1.42 8.61 -21.89
N SER A 104 -2.33 9.43 -21.34
CA SER A 104 -3.54 8.96 -20.64
C SER A 104 -4.49 8.16 -21.55
N LYS A 105 -4.47 8.43 -22.87
CA LYS A 105 -5.24 7.64 -23.86
C LYS A 105 -4.80 6.19 -23.95
N ASN A 106 -3.57 5.89 -23.55
CA ASN A 106 -3.03 4.54 -23.58
C ASN A 106 -3.32 3.77 -22.30
N LEU A 107 -3.83 4.40 -21.23
CA LEU A 107 -4.24 3.69 -20.01
C LEU A 107 -5.42 2.76 -20.31
N SER A 108 -5.43 1.57 -19.72
CA SER A 108 -6.38 0.49 -20.02
C SER A 108 -6.99 -0.11 -18.75
N LYS A 109 -8.31 -0.03 -18.66
CA LYS A 109 -9.09 -0.71 -17.62
C LYS A 109 -8.99 -2.23 -17.72
N GLU A 110 -8.81 -2.75 -18.93
CA GLU A 110 -8.65 -4.19 -19.18
C GLU A 110 -7.37 -4.72 -18.53
N ASN A 111 -6.25 -3.99 -18.65
CA ASN A 111 -5.01 -4.33 -17.96
C ASN A 111 -5.20 -4.30 -16.43
N MET A 112 -5.79 -3.22 -15.91
CA MET A 112 -6.05 -3.07 -14.48
C MET A 112 -6.93 -4.20 -13.95
N LYS A 113 -8.00 -4.54 -14.67
CA LYS A 113 -8.91 -5.63 -14.32
C LYS A 113 -8.23 -6.99 -14.36
N ALA A 114 -7.49 -7.31 -15.42
CA ALA A 114 -6.80 -8.59 -15.53
C ALA A 114 -5.73 -8.76 -14.44
N ASN A 115 -4.97 -7.70 -14.15
CA ASN A 115 -4.00 -7.70 -13.06
C ASN A 115 -4.70 -7.87 -11.71
N LEU A 116 -5.80 -7.14 -11.47
CA LEU A 116 -6.51 -7.22 -10.19
C LEU A 116 -7.14 -8.60 -9.98
N GLU A 117 -7.78 -9.18 -11.00
CA GLU A 117 -8.36 -10.53 -10.95
C GLU A 117 -7.30 -11.58 -10.56
N ARG A 118 -6.10 -11.47 -11.12
CA ARG A 118 -5.00 -12.35 -10.73
C ARG A 118 -4.51 -12.03 -9.32
N PHE A 119 -4.34 -10.77 -8.97
CA PHE A 119 -3.79 -10.33 -7.69
C PHE A 119 -4.71 -10.67 -6.50
N THR A 120 -6.02 -10.60 -6.68
CA THR A 120 -7.01 -11.00 -5.66
C THR A 120 -7.32 -12.50 -5.65
N SER A 121 -6.75 -13.27 -6.59
CA SER A 121 -6.92 -14.74 -6.64
C SER A 121 -6.01 -15.49 -5.66
N PHE A 122 -4.96 -14.83 -5.15
CA PHE A 122 -4.17 -15.37 -4.05
C PHE A 122 -5.05 -15.41 -2.79
N HIS A 123 -5.00 -16.52 -2.03
CA HIS A 123 -5.89 -16.74 -0.87
C HIS A 123 -5.89 -15.54 0.09
N THR A 124 -4.69 -15.05 0.41
CA THR A 124 -4.46 -13.79 1.13
C THR A 124 -3.14 -13.21 0.67
N ARG A 125 -3.01 -11.88 0.73
CA ARG A 125 -1.75 -11.17 0.51
C ARG A 125 -1.08 -10.73 1.82
N TYR A 126 -1.53 -11.30 2.95
CA TYR A 126 -0.99 -11.01 4.29
C TYR A 126 0.52 -11.17 4.34
N TYR A 127 1.21 -10.17 4.90
CA TYR A 127 2.65 -10.00 4.80
C TYR A 127 3.49 -11.12 5.44
N LYS A 128 2.94 -11.85 6.43
CA LYS A 128 3.58 -13.04 7.04
C LYS A 128 3.17 -14.36 6.40
N SER A 129 2.38 -14.35 5.32
CA SER A 129 1.86 -15.57 4.68
C SER A 129 2.68 -15.98 3.45
N GLN A 130 2.70 -17.29 3.17
CA GLN A 130 3.35 -17.81 1.96
C GLN A 130 2.66 -17.31 0.68
N THR A 131 1.32 -17.19 0.69
CA THR A 131 0.58 -16.63 -0.46
C THR A 131 0.84 -15.13 -0.64
N GLY A 132 1.15 -14.40 0.44
CA GLY A 132 1.62 -13.01 0.37
C GLY A 132 3.00 -12.87 -0.27
N ILE A 133 3.92 -13.80 -0.02
CA ILE A 133 5.22 -13.84 -0.73
C ILE A 133 5.01 -14.16 -2.22
N GLN A 134 4.08 -15.09 -2.53
CA GLN A 134 3.75 -15.45 -3.90
C GLN A 134 3.09 -14.29 -4.67
N SER A 135 2.18 -13.55 -4.04
CA SER A 135 1.54 -12.37 -4.65
C SER A 135 2.56 -11.27 -4.91
N ALA A 136 3.46 -11.00 -3.96
CA ALA A 136 4.55 -10.03 -4.14
C ALA A 136 5.53 -10.44 -5.25
N THR A 137 5.85 -11.73 -5.36
CA THR A 137 6.68 -12.26 -6.44
C THR A 137 6.01 -12.08 -7.80
N TRP A 138 4.72 -12.41 -7.90
CA TRP A 138 3.96 -12.21 -9.13
C TRP A 138 3.88 -10.73 -9.54
N LEU A 139 3.66 -9.84 -8.57
CA LEU A 139 3.60 -8.39 -8.81
C LEU A 139 4.94 -7.85 -9.27
N TYR A 140 6.04 -8.26 -8.62
CA TYR A 140 7.40 -7.94 -9.03
C TYR A 140 7.65 -8.33 -10.50
N ASP A 141 7.20 -9.51 -10.91
CA ASP A 141 7.33 -9.96 -12.30
C ASP A 141 6.51 -9.09 -13.28
N GLN A 142 5.35 -8.56 -12.87
CA GLN A 142 4.58 -7.63 -13.70
C GLN A 142 5.31 -6.30 -13.86
N VAL A 143 5.83 -5.75 -12.75
CA VAL A 143 6.58 -4.49 -12.74
C VAL A 143 7.85 -4.62 -13.59
N GLN A 144 8.60 -5.72 -13.42
CA GLN A 144 9.79 -6.01 -14.22
C GLN A 144 9.44 -6.12 -15.71
N ARG A 145 8.32 -6.77 -16.05
CA ARG A 145 7.85 -6.85 -17.43
C ARG A 145 7.59 -5.46 -18.02
N VAL A 146 6.81 -4.63 -17.33
CA VAL A 146 6.50 -3.25 -17.76
C VAL A 146 7.78 -2.44 -18.02
N VAL A 147 8.74 -2.49 -17.10
CA VAL A 147 10.02 -1.78 -17.27
C VAL A 147 10.82 -2.34 -18.44
N SER A 148 10.91 -3.67 -18.58
CA SER A 148 11.68 -4.30 -19.67
C SER A 148 11.08 -4.04 -21.05
N GLU A 149 9.76 -4.15 -21.20
CA GLU A 149 9.06 -3.97 -22.48
C GLU A 149 9.07 -2.52 -22.96
N SER A 150 9.21 -1.55 -22.04
CA SER A 150 9.38 -0.14 -22.38
C SER A 150 10.77 0.22 -22.94
N GLY A 151 11.76 -0.66 -22.79
CA GLY A 151 13.17 -0.36 -23.09
C GLY A 151 13.86 0.53 -22.04
N ALA A 152 13.16 1.03 -21.01
CA ALA A 152 13.74 1.91 -20.00
C ALA A 152 14.90 1.27 -19.19
N ALA A 153 14.94 -0.07 -19.12
CA ALA A 153 16.06 -0.79 -18.51
C ALA A 153 17.41 -0.53 -19.22
N GLU A 154 17.40 -0.27 -20.54
CA GLU A 154 18.59 0.10 -21.31
C GLU A 154 19.15 1.47 -20.90
N TYR A 155 18.31 2.31 -20.30
CA TYR A 155 18.63 3.64 -19.80
C TYR A 155 18.75 3.68 -18.26
N GLY A 156 18.89 2.52 -17.62
CA GLY A 156 19.19 2.40 -16.20
C GLY A 156 17.98 2.31 -15.28
N ALA A 157 16.76 2.13 -15.81
CA ALA A 157 15.62 1.83 -14.95
C ALA A 157 15.79 0.46 -14.25
N THR A 158 15.49 0.40 -12.96
CA THR A 158 15.62 -0.82 -12.15
C THR A 158 14.30 -1.20 -11.49
N VAL A 159 14.13 -2.49 -11.18
CA VAL A 159 13.07 -3.02 -10.32
C VAL A 159 13.75 -3.83 -9.23
N GLU A 160 13.67 -3.35 -8.00
CA GLU A 160 14.41 -3.88 -6.85
C GLU A 160 13.44 -4.46 -5.82
N ARG A 161 13.85 -5.56 -5.19
CA ARG A 161 13.18 -6.11 -4.01
C ARG A 161 13.82 -5.50 -2.76
N PHE A 162 13.04 -4.76 -1.97
CA PHE A 162 13.45 -4.31 -0.65
C PHE A 162 13.06 -5.39 0.37
N SER A 163 14.05 -6.17 0.82
CA SER A 163 13.84 -7.30 1.73
C SER A 163 13.45 -6.87 3.14
N HIS A 164 12.54 -7.64 3.75
CA HIS A 164 12.07 -7.45 5.11
C HIS A 164 12.15 -8.76 5.91
N PRO A 165 12.25 -8.71 7.26
CA PRO A 165 12.42 -9.92 8.09
C PRO A 165 11.19 -10.84 8.12
N TRP A 166 10.01 -10.36 7.71
CA TRP A 166 8.77 -11.16 7.62
C TRP A 166 8.57 -11.88 6.28
N GLY A 167 9.53 -11.78 5.35
CA GLY A 167 9.57 -12.55 4.11
C GLY A 167 8.95 -11.85 2.89
N GLN A 168 7.76 -11.25 3.01
CA GLN A 168 7.21 -10.45 1.91
C GLN A 168 8.03 -9.16 1.75
N PHE A 169 8.63 -8.96 0.57
CA PHE A 169 9.46 -7.79 0.26
C PHE A 169 8.61 -6.65 -0.29
N SER A 170 9.04 -5.40 -0.11
CA SER A 170 8.50 -4.27 -0.89
C SER A 170 9.15 -4.22 -2.27
N ILE A 171 8.47 -3.64 -3.26
CA ILE A 171 9.01 -3.46 -4.62
C ILE A 171 9.31 -1.98 -4.85
N ILE A 172 10.47 -1.67 -5.43
CA ILE A 172 10.83 -0.31 -5.84
C ILE A 172 11.20 -0.36 -7.32
N ALA A 173 10.38 0.22 -8.18
CA ALA A 173 10.75 0.50 -9.57
C ALA A 173 11.31 1.92 -9.66
N ARG A 174 12.53 2.09 -10.14
CA ARG A 174 13.23 3.37 -10.22
C ARG A 174 13.52 3.71 -11.67
N ILE A 175 13.03 4.86 -12.11
CA ILE A 175 13.21 5.40 -13.46
C ILE A 175 14.11 6.63 -13.31
N PRO A 176 15.40 6.54 -13.68
CA PRO A 176 16.36 7.59 -13.40
C PRO A 176 16.04 8.87 -14.19
N GLY A 177 16.12 10.01 -13.49
CA GLY A 177 16.18 11.33 -14.12
C GLY A 177 17.61 11.86 -14.14
N ARG A 178 17.77 13.11 -14.56
CA ARG A 178 19.08 13.79 -14.62
C ARG A 178 19.61 14.23 -13.26
N THR A 179 18.77 14.25 -12.24
CA THR A 179 19.14 14.64 -10.87
C THR A 179 18.76 13.56 -9.84
N ASN A 180 19.36 13.65 -8.65
CA ASN A 180 19.07 12.77 -7.51
C ASN A 180 17.75 13.11 -6.78
N LYS A 181 17.02 14.11 -7.26
CA LYS A 181 15.70 14.47 -6.72
C LYS A 181 14.68 13.44 -7.18
N THR A 182 13.85 12.95 -6.27
CA THR A 182 12.95 11.83 -6.54
C THR A 182 11.50 12.18 -6.25
N VAL A 183 10.61 11.75 -7.14
CA VAL A 183 9.15 11.72 -6.97
C VAL A 183 8.75 10.26 -6.74
N VAL A 184 8.00 9.98 -5.67
CA VAL A 184 7.58 8.63 -5.30
C VAL A 184 6.07 8.49 -5.48
N LEU A 185 5.63 7.41 -6.14
CA LEU A 185 4.24 6.99 -6.22
C LEU A 185 4.12 5.67 -5.45
N GLY A 186 3.24 5.60 -4.47
CA GLY A 186 3.12 4.46 -3.56
C GLY A 186 1.72 3.86 -3.55
N ALA A 187 1.68 2.57 -3.26
CA ALA A 187 0.49 1.78 -2.90
C ALA A 187 0.98 0.61 -2.03
N HIS A 188 0.11 -0.03 -1.24
CA HIS A 188 0.51 -1.26 -0.54
C HIS A 188 -0.01 -2.49 -1.24
N GLN A 189 0.77 -3.57 -1.15
CA GLN A 189 0.50 -4.81 -1.88
C GLN A 189 -0.12 -5.88 -0.98
N ASP A 190 0.04 -5.75 0.34
CA ASP A 190 -0.55 -6.69 1.27
C ASP A 190 -2.06 -6.47 1.40
N SER A 191 -2.68 -7.43 2.07
CA SER A 191 -4.09 -7.38 2.45
C SER A 191 -4.23 -8.16 3.76
N ILE A 192 -5.30 -7.90 4.49
CA ILE A 192 -5.55 -8.58 5.75
C ILE A 192 -7.01 -9.05 5.87
N ASN A 193 -7.23 -10.06 6.70
CA ASN A 193 -8.55 -10.38 7.20
C ASN A 193 -8.53 -10.19 8.72
N LEU A 194 -9.28 -9.21 9.27
CA LEU A 194 -9.18 -8.88 10.70
C LEU A 194 -9.65 -9.99 11.64
N PHE A 195 -10.46 -10.94 11.17
CA PHE A 195 -10.90 -12.05 12.03
C PHE A 195 -9.80 -13.07 12.27
N LEU A 196 -9.09 -13.49 11.21
CA LEU A 196 -7.95 -14.42 11.29
C LEU A 196 -6.96 -14.13 10.15
N PRO A 197 -6.03 -13.17 10.32
CA PRO A 197 -5.17 -12.64 9.25
C PRO A 197 -4.41 -13.69 8.43
N SER A 198 -3.95 -14.76 9.09
CA SER A 198 -3.14 -15.82 8.46
C SER A 198 -3.94 -17.02 7.95
N ILE A 199 -5.25 -17.08 8.22
CA ILE A 199 -6.08 -18.27 7.92
C ILE A 199 -7.17 -17.92 6.91
N LEU A 200 -7.89 -16.83 7.14
CA LEU A 200 -9.00 -16.44 6.27
C LEU A 200 -8.50 -15.79 5.00
N ALA A 201 -9.31 -15.92 3.95
CA ALA A 201 -9.02 -15.24 2.71
C ALA A 201 -9.11 -13.71 2.91
N ALA A 202 -8.21 -12.99 2.24
CA ALA A 202 -8.19 -11.54 2.21
C ALA A 202 -7.90 -11.13 0.78
N PRO A 203 -8.93 -11.07 -0.09
CA PRO A 203 -8.70 -10.71 -1.49
C PRO A 203 -8.10 -9.31 -1.62
N GLY A 204 -8.48 -8.38 -0.73
CA GLY A 204 -7.94 -7.02 -0.69
C GLY A 204 -8.13 -6.34 -2.05
N ALA A 205 -9.32 -6.45 -2.63
CA ALA A 205 -9.57 -5.97 -3.98
C ALA A 205 -9.50 -4.44 -4.02
N ASP A 206 -10.12 -3.81 -3.03
CA ASP A 206 -10.07 -2.36 -2.87
C ASP A 206 -8.86 -1.94 -2.06
N ASP A 207 -8.62 -2.63 -0.94
CA ASP A 207 -7.59 -2.31 0.07
C ASP A 207 -6.47 -3.39 0.09
N ASP A 208 -5.35 -3.19 -0.60
CA ASP A 208 -5.10 -2.13 -1.60
C ASP A 208 -4.72 -2.72 -2.97
N GLY A 209 -5.52 -3.71 -3.40
CA GLY A 209 -5.38 -4.27 -4.73
C GLY A 209 -5.61 -3.19 -5.79
N SER A 210 -6.55 -2.30 -5.53
CA SER A 210 -6.96 -1.23 -6.44
C SER A 210 -5.84 -0.19 -6.63
N GLY A 211 -5.25 0.36 -5.55
CA GLY A 211 -4.12 1.27 -5.61
C GLY A 211 -2.88 0.59 -6.22
N THR A 212 -2.62 -0.66 -5.84
CA THR A 212 -1.53 -1.47 -6.42
C THR A 212 -1.59 -1.54 -7.94
N VAL A 213 -2.75 -1.88 -8.53
CA VAL A 213 -2.87 -1.98 -9.99
C VAL A 213 -3.01 -0.61 -10.67
N THR A 214 -3.52 0.39 -9.96
CA THR A 214 -3.57 1.78 -10.40
C THR A 214 -2.17 2.32 -10.64
N ILE A 215 -1.25 2.18 -9.67
CA ILE A 215 0.12 2.69 -9.86
C ILE A 215 0.92 1.83 -10.85
N LEU A 216 0.61 0.54 -11.00
CA LEU A 216 1.19 -0.32 -12.04
C LEU A 216 0.80 0.13 -13.44
N GLU A 217 -0.47 0.46 -13.65
CA GLU A 217 -0.96 0.96 -14.93
C GLU A 217 -0.44 2.37 -15.22
N ALA A 218 -0.34 3.23 -14.19
CA ALA A 218 0.29 4.54 -14.31
C ALA A 218 1.78 4.45 -14.68
N LEU A 219 2.53 3.51 -14.09
CA LEU A 219 3.92 3.22 -14.47
C LEU A 219 4.01 2.82 -15.96
N ARG A 220 3.15 1.89 -16.39
CA ARG A 220 3.12 1.43 -17.79
C ARG A 220 2.81 2.57 -18.75
N GLY A 221 1.83 3.41 -18.41
CA GLY A 221 1.46 4.59 -19.19
C GLY A 221 2.57 5.64 -19.23
N LEU A 222 3.24 5.90 -18.10
CA LEU A 222 4.33 6.86 -17.99
C LEU A 222 5.52 6.46 -18.88
N LEU A 223 5.84 5.16 -18.90
CA LEU A 223 6.92 4.60 -19.71
C LEU A 223 6.60 4.53 -21.22
N GLN A 224 5.40 4.95 -21.66
CA GLN A 224 5.15 5.23 -23.09
C GLN A 224 5.75 6.58 -23.54
N SER A 225 6.26 7.40 -22.61
CA SER A 225 7.01 8.60 -22.96
C SER A 225 8.49 8.28 -23.17
N ASP A 226 8.97 8.44 -24.40
CA ASP A 226 10.41 8.33 -24.70
C ASP A 226 11.27 9.25 -23.83
N ALA A 227 10.75 10.42 -23.44
CA ALA A 227 11.48 11.35 -22.59
C ALA A 227 11.66 10.78 -21.17
N ILE A 228 10.67 10.08 -20.62
CA ILE A 228 10.79 9.41 -19.33
C ILE A 228 11.60 8.12 -19.47
N ALA A 229 11.24 7.24 -20.40
CA ALA A 229 11.87 5.93 -20.58
C ALA A 229 13.37 6.03 -20.88
N ASN A 230 13.78 7.06 -21.63
CA ASN A 230 15.19 7.26 -21.99
C ASN A 230 15.98 8.12 -20.97
N GLY A 231 15.42 8.36 -19.78
CA GLY A 231 16.09 9.10 -18.70
C GLY A 231 16.31 10.60 -18.97
N ASN A 232 15.46 11.22 -19.81
CA ASN A 232 15.54 12.64 -20.13
C ASN A 232 14.76 13.55 -19.17
N ALA A 233 14.00 12.97 -18.24
CA ALA A 233 13.37 13.69 -17.13
C ALA A 233 14.40 14.43 -16.25
N SER A 234 14.00 15.53 -15.64
CA SER A 234 14.84 16.26 -14.68
C SER A 234 15.02 15.49 -13.38
N ASN A 235 13.93 14.88 -12.89
CA ASN A 235 13.85 14.20 -11.61
C ASN A 235 13.64 12.70 -11.82
N THR A 236 14.20 11.92 -10.91
CA THR A 236 13.97 10.47 -10.86
C THR A 236 12.53 10.21 -10.41
N VAL A 237 11.87 9.22 -11.02
CA VAL A 237 10.54 8.77 -10.59
C VAL A 237 10.66 7.36 -10.03
N GLU A 238 10.09 7.13 -8.85
CA GLU A 238 10.02 5.81 -8.22
C GLU A 238 8.57 5.39 -8.00
N PHE A 239 8.28 4.12 -8.25
CA PHE A 239 7.02 3.48 -7.91
C PHE A 239 7.27 2.42 -6.84
N HIS A 240 6.53 2.50 -5.74
CA HIS A 240 6.69 1.65 -4.58
C HIS A 240 5.43 0.81 -4.35
N TRP A 241 5.62 -0.49 -4.13
CA TRP A 241 4.59 -1.37 -3.60
C TRP A 241 5.03 -1.85 -2.23
N TYR A 242 4.42 -1.30 -1.19
CA TYR A 242 4.81 -1.56 0.19
C TYR A 242 4.30 -2.91 0.67
N SER A 243 5.14 -3.64 1.40
CA SER A 243 4.72 -4.77 2.20
C SER A 243 4.34 -4.32 3.60
N ALA A 244 3.37 -5.01 4.21
CA ALA A 244 3.03 -4.87 5.61
C ALA A 244 2.54 -3.48 6.02
N GLU A 245 1.78 -2.81 5.15
CA GLU A 245 0.96 -1.65 5.54
C GLU A 245 0.00 -2.10 6.65
N GLU A 246 -0.66 -3.23 6.43
CA GLU A 246 -1.71 -3.73 7.30
C GLU A 246 -1.16 -4.25 8.64
N GLY A 247 0.15 -4.43 8.72
CA GLY A 247 0.89 -4.74 9.94
C GLY A 247 1.24 -3.52 10.80
N GLY A 248 0.96 -2.31 10.32
CA GLY A 248 1.33 -1.02 10.93
C GLY A 248 2.40 -0.28 10.13
N MET A 249 2.27 -0.19 8.80
CA MET A 249 3.17 0.52 7.88
C MET A 249 4.65 0.10 7.99
N LEU A 250 4.90 -1.19 8.21
CA LEU A 250 6.26 -1.68 8.48
C LEU A 250 7.19 -1.49 7.27
N GLY A 251 6.72 -1.83 6.07
CA GLY A 251 7.56 -1.78 4.87
C GLY A 251 7.87 -0.37 4.39
N SER A 252 6.89 0.54 4.40
CA SER A 252 7.12 1.95 4.04
C SER A 252 8.02 2.65 5.05
N GLN A 253 7.86 2.37 6.35
CA GLN A 253 8.76 2.90 7.38
C GLN A 253 10.20 2.47 7.16
N ALA A 254 10.46 1.19 6.89
CA ALA A 254 11.81 0.70 6.65
C ALA A 254 12.46 1.38 5.42
N ILE A 255 11.69 1.60 4.34
CA ILE A 255 12.16 2.30 3.15
C ILE A 255 12.48 3.77 3.47
N PHE A 256 11.56 4.51 4.07
CA PHE A 256 11.77 5.94 4.34
C PHE A 256 12.81 6.20 5.44
N SER A 257 12.96 5.27 6.39
CA SER A 257 14.07 5.24 7.34
C SER A 257 15.41 5.08 6.64
N SER A 258 15.52 4.12 5.70
CA SER A 258 16.71 3.95 4.86
C SER A 258 16.99 5.21 4.04
N TYR A 259 15.97 5.76 3.38
CA TYR A 259 16.12 6.96 2.56
C TYR A 259 16.60 8.15 3.38
N LYS A 260 16.09 8.30 4.62
CA LYS A 260 16.52 9.34 5.55
C LYS A 260 18.00 9.18 5.92
N ARG A 261 18.42 7.97 6.29
CA ARG A 261 19.82 7.64 6.61
C ARG A 261 20.75 7.91 5.43
N ASP A 262 20.31 7.56 4.23
CA ASP A 262 21.07 7.72 2.99
C ASP A 262 20.98 9.15 2.42
N ARG A 263 20.25 10.05 3.10
CA ARG A 263 20.03 11.45 2.71
C ARG A 263 19.44 11.58 1.29
N ARG A 264 18.54 10.68 0.94
CA ARG A 264 17.79 10.73 -0.33
C ARG A 264 16.92 11.98 -0.38
N GLU A 265 16.87 12.63 -1.54
CA GLU A 265 16.10 13.86 -1.76
C GLU A 265 14.72 13.56 -2.36
N ILE A 266 13.77 13.13 -1.52
CA ILE A 266 12.38 12.94 -1.96
C ILE A 266 11.67 14.29 -1.96
N LYS A 267 11.12 14.68 -3.12
CA LYS A 267 10.45 15.97 -3.34
C LYS A 267 8.93 15.84 -3.35
N ALA A 268 8.41 14.65 -3.54
CA ALA A 268 6.99 14.35 -3.43
C ALA A 268 6.80 12.84 -3.23
N MET A 269 5.82 12.48 -2.40
CA MET A 269 5.28 11.12 -2.32
C MET A 269 3.75 11.20 -2.46
N LEU A 270 3.19 10.43 -3.38
CA LEU A 270 1.74 10.27 -3.51
C LEU A 270 1.36 8.83 -3.16
N GLN A 271 0.52 8.65 -2.14
CA GLN A 271 -0.10 7.36 -1.84
C GLN A 271 -1.42 7.22 -2.60
N GLN A 272 -1.58 6.10 -3.29
CA GLN A 272 -2.84 5.58 -3.81
C GLN A 272 -3.26 4.43 -2.93
N ASP A 273 -4.42 4.55 -2.30
CA ASP A 273 -4.94 3.54 -1.40
C ASP A 273 -6.48 3.60 -1.41
N MET A 274 -7.11 2.47 -1.71
CA MET A 274 -8.54 2.36 -1.97
C MET A 274 -8.99 3.31 -3.09
N THR A 275 -8.91 2.87 -4.33
CA THR A 275 -9.14 3.69 -5.54
C THR A 275 -10.36 3.25 -6.34
N GLY A 276 -11.14 2.29 -5.83
CA GLY A 276 -12.11 1.55 -6.63
C GLY A 276 -13.58 1.71 -6.24
N TYR A 277 -13.91 2.06 -5.00
CA TYR A 277 -15.28 1.98 -4.50
C TYR A 277 -15.97 3.35 -4.37
N ILE A 278 -16.86 3.62 -5.31
CA ILE A 278 -17.68 4.86 -5.33
C ILE A 278 -19.10 4.65 -4.81
N GLN A 279 -19.53 3.40 -4.60
CA GLN A 279 -20.94 3.10 -4.31
C GLN A 279 -21.39 3.67 -2.95
N GLY A 280 -20.48 3.82 -1.99
CA GLY A 280 -20.80 4.46 -0.71
C GLY A 280 -21.14 5.95 -0.88
N ALA A 281 -20.36 6.69 -1.68
CA ALA A 281 -20.65 8.08 -2.01
C ALA A 281 -21.99 8.21 -2.75
N LEU A 282 -22.21 7.37 -3.77
CA LEU A 282 -23.47 7.36 -4.52
C LEU A 282 -24.69 7.06 -3.62
N ASN A 283 -24.55 6.13 -2.67
CA ASN A 283 -25.61 5.82 -1.71
C ASN A 283 -25.88 6.97 -0.72
N ALA A 284 -24.86 7.76 -0.39
CA ALA A 284 -24.98 8.94 0.45
C ALA A 284 -25.51 10.18 -0.31
N GLY A 285 -25.71 10.07 -1.63
CA GLY A 285 -26.10 11.21 -2.48
C GLY A 285 -24.97 12.21 -2.72
N VAL A 286 -23.72 11.76 -2.53
CA VAL A 286 -22.50 12.52 -2.83
C VAL A 286 -22.06 12.19 -4.26
N GLU A 287 -21.64 13.21 -5.01
CA GLU A 287 -21.14 13.05 -6.37
C GLU A 287 -19.82 12.26 -6.36
N GLU A 288 -19.58 11.50 -7.43
CA GLU A 288 -18.31 10.81 -7.62
C GLU A 288 -17.15 11.82 -7.70
N ALA A 289 -16.18 11.68 -6.79
CA ALA A 289 -15.02 12.55 -6.73
C ALA A 289 -13.85 11.81 -6.05
N ILE A 290 -12.62 12.16 -6.42
CA ILE A 290 -11.42 11.65 -5.75
C ILE A 290 -11.32 12.28 -4.37
N GLY A 291 -11.22 11.44 -3.32
CA GLY A 291 -10.97 11.88 -1.96
C GLY A 291 -9.52 12.29 -1.75
N ILE A 292 -9.27 13.55 -1.38
CA ILE A 292 -7.93 14.06 -1.06
C ILE A 292 -7.79 14.22 0.45
N MET A 293 -6.80 13.55 1.04
CA MET A 293 -6.49 13.71 2.47
C MET A 293 -5.92 15.11 2.74
N VAL A 294 -6.40 15.75 3.81
CA VAL A 294 -5.94 17.09 4.23
C VAL A 294 -5.31 17.12 5.62
N ASP A 295 -5.34 16.03 6.37
CA ASP A 295 -4.63 15.85 7.64
C ASP A 295 -3.37 14.98 7.47
N TYR A 296 -2.32 15.26 8.24
CA TYR A 296 -1.02 14.55 8.22
C TYR A 296 -0.28 14.49 6.86
N VAL A 297 -0.57 15.44 5.97
CA VAL A 297 0.01 15.61 4.63
C VAL A 297 0.75 16.95 4.46
N ASP A 298 1.61 17.05 3.43
CA ASP A 298 2.24 18.32 3.03
C ASP A 298 1.25 19.19 2.26
N GLN A 299 0.94 20.38 2.79
CA GLN A 299 -0.10 21.25 2.24
C GLN A 299 0.22 21.76 0.82
N GLY A 300 1.49 21.99 0.50
CA GLY A 300 1.90 22.43 -0.83
C GLY A 300 1.70 21.32 -1.86
N LEU A 301 2.06 20.09 -1.49
CA LEU A 301 1.87 18.91 -2.33
C LEU A 301 0.39 18.55 -2.48
N THR A 302 -0.40 18.67 -1.42
CA THR A 302 -1.85 18.47 -1.46
C THR A 302 -2.52 19.50 -2.37
N GLN A 303 -2.07 20.76 -2.38
CA GLN A 303 -2.58 21.73 -3.35
C GLN A 303 -2.21 21.34 -4.78
N PHE A 304 -0.97 20.94 -5.02
CA PHE A 304 -0.56 20.44 -6.33
C PHE A 304 -1.41 19.23 -6.77
N LEU A 305 -1.74 18.32 -5.85
CA LEU A 305 -2.62 17.18 -6.12
C LEU A 305 -4.03 17.61 -6.56
N ARG A 306 -4.63 18.63 -5.93
CA ARG A 306 -5.91 19.22 -6.38
C ARG A 306 -5.82 19.77 -7.80
N ASP A 307 -4.72 20.43 -8.12
CA ASP A 307 -4.49 21.01 -9.45
C ASP A 307 -4.33 19.91 -10.51
N VAL A 308 -3.66 18.80 -10.17
CA VAL A 308 -3.55 17.59 -11.01
C VAL A 308 -4.91 16.96 -11.27
N VAL A 309 -5.75 16.74 -10.25
CA VAL A 309 -7.13 16.23 -10.43
C VAL A 309 -7.88 17.12 -11.41
N THR A 310 -7.87 18.43 -11.14
CA THR A 310 -8.60 19.42 -11.94
C THR A 310 -8.19 19.43 -13.40
N ALA A 311 -6.91 19.16 -13.69
CA ALA A 311 -6.37 19.19 -15.04
C ALA A 311 -6.57 17.89 -15.82
N TYR A 312 -6.53 16.73 -15.16
CA TYR A 312 -6.39 15.43 -15.83
C TYR A 312 -7.53 14.45 -15.59
N CYS A 313 -8.35 14.66 -14.56
CA CYS A 313 -9.47 13.80 -14.25
C CYS A 313 -10.77 14.37 -14.82
N SER A 314 -11.70 13.48 -15.13
CA SER A 314 -13.06 13.84 -15.54
C SER A 314 -14.00 14.04 -14.34
N VAL A 315 -13.66 13.42 -13.20
CA VAL A 315 -14.30 13.63 -11.90
C VAL A 315 -13.58 14.72 -11.12
N GLY A 316 -14.31 15.39 -10.23
CA GLY A 316 -13.73 16.38 -9.32
C GLY A 316 -12.93 15.73 -8.17
N TYR A 317 -12.55 16.55 -7.21
CA TYR A 317 -12.07 16.09 -5.90
C TYR A 317 -12.94 16.64 -4.79
N LEU A 318 -12.86 15.97 -3.65
CA LEU A 318 -13.32 16.47 -2.36
C LEU A 318 -12.20 16.36 -1.34
N GLU A 319 -12.34 17.06 -0.22
CA GLU A 319 -11.38 16.97 0.88
C GLU A 319 -11.93 16.08 1.98
N THR A 320 -11.09 15.20 2.52
CA THR A 320 -11.47 14.28 3.59
C THR A 320 -10.32 14.12 4.59
N LYS A 321 -10.62 13.47 5.72
CA LYS A 321 -9.65 13.19 6.78
C LYS A 321 -9.73 11.73 7.19
N CYS A 322 -8.57 11.12 7.37
CA CYS A 322 -8.47 9.71 7.78
C CYS A 322 -7.89 9.54 9.19
N GLY A 323 -7.33 10.60 9.77
CA GLY A 323 -6.63 10.54 11.06
C GLY A 323 -5.18 10.10 10.93
N TYR A 324 -4.51 10.00 12.08
CA TYR A 324 -3.12 9.58 12.12
C TYR A 324 -3.01 8.10 11.76
N ALA A 325 -1.89 7.74 11.12
CA ALA A 325 -1.54 6.36 10.82
C ALA A 325 -2.53 5.63 9.89
N CYS A 326 -3.14 6.35 8.95
CA CYS A 326 -4.17 5.75 8.10
C CYS A 326 -3.63 5.04 6.84
N SER A 327 -2.43 5.39 6.36
CA SER A 327 -1.76 4.75 5.22
C SER A 327 -0.29 5.20 5.09
N ASP A 328 0.48 4.60 4.17
CA ASP A 328 1.94 4.73 4.04
C ASP A 328 2.47 6.15 3.80
N HIS A 329 1.64 7.11 3.36
CA HIS A 329 2.04 8.51 3.27
C HIS A 329 2.51 9.05 4.64
N THR A 330 1.96 8.50 5.73
CA THR A 330 2.36 8.87 7.10
C THR A 330 3.82 8.51 7.36
N SER A 331 4.32 7.39 6.82
CA SER A 331 5.74 7.00 6.91
C SER A 331 6.65 8.03 6.23
N ALA A 332 6.30 8.49 5.03
CA ALA A 332 7.04 9.53 4.34
C ALA A 332 7.07 10.85 5.15
N SER A 333 5.90 11.31 5.60
CA SER A 333 5.77 12.52 6.44
C SER A 333 6.58 12.40 7.74
N LYS A 334 6.56 11.23 8.39
CA LYS A 334 7.30 10.96 9.64
C LYS A 334 8.80 11.15 9.47
N TYR A 335 9.36 10.74 8.33
CA TYR A 335 10.79 10.92 8.01
C TYR A 335 11.11 12.28 7.36
N GLY A 336 10.11 13.16 7.22
CA GLY A 336 10.29 14.54 6.76
C GLY A 336 10.30 14.71 5.25
N TYR A 337 9.69 13.76 4.54
CA TYR A 337 9.43 13.87 3.11
C TYR A 337 8.00 14.36 2.88
N PRO A 338 7.78 15.29 1.92
CA PRO A 338 6.45 15.76 1.61
C PRO A 338 5.61 14.63 1.02
N ALA A 339 4.45 14.39 1.59
CA ALA A 339 3.55 13.32 1.19
C ALA A 339 2.11 13.80 1.07
N ALA A 340 1.38 13.25 0.11
CA ALA A 340 -0.05 13.42 -0.10
C ALA A 340 -0.71 12.07 -0.36
N MET A 341 -2.03 11.99 -0.22
CA MET A 341 -2.79 10.76 -0.41
C MET A 341 -4.10 11.06 -1.12
N ALA A 342 -4.44 10.19 -2.09
CA ALA A 342 -5.73 10.15 -2.75
C ALA A 342 -6.41 8.81 -2.46
N THR A 343 -7.73 8.83 -2.30
CA THR A 343 -8.60 7.68 -2.08
C THR A 343 -9.90 7.85 -2.89
N GLU A 344 -10.75 6.85 -2.91
CA GLU A 344 -11.96 6.71 -3.73
C GLU A 344 -13.12 7.66 -3.39
N ALA A 345 -13.18 8.17 -2.14
CA ALA A 345 -14.32 8.95 -1.64
C ALA A 345 -14.00 9.68 -0.32
N GLU A 346 -15.00 10.35 0.27
CA GLU A 346 -14.94 10.73 1.70
C GLU A 346 -14.78 9.49 2.58
N MET A 347 -14.01 9.59 3.66
CA MET A 347 -13.68 8.44 4.52
C MET A 347 -14.92 7.78 5.16
N GLU A 348 -15.98 8.55 5.42
CA GLU A 348 -17.26 8.00 5.86
C GLU A 348 -17.95 7.14 4.80
N ASN A 349 -17.67 7.37 3.51
CA ASN A 349 -18.28 6.75 2.35
C ASN A 349 -17.43 5.65 1.69
N THR A 350 -16.23 5.39 2.21
CA THR A 350 -15.36 4.31 1.72
C THR A 350 -15.95 2.91 1.94
N ASN A 351 -15.40 1.94 1.22
CA ASN A 351 -15.81 0.55 1.27
C ASN A 351 -15.79 -0.07 2.68
N LYS A 352 -16.97 -0.41 3.21
CA LYS A 352 -17.11 -1.02 4.55
C LYS A 352 -16.82 -2.54 4.58
N LYS A 353 -16.33 -3.10 3.48
CA LYS A 353 -15.97 -4.53 3.36
C LYS A 353 -14.46 -4.78 3.40
N ILE A 354 -13.64 -3.72 3.45
CA ILE A 354 -12.20 -3.85 3.62
C ILE A 354 -11.86 -4.76 4.79
N HIS A 355 -10.70 -5.40 4.70
CA HIS A 355 -10.21 -6.38 5.66
C HIS A 355 -11.11 -7.60 5.90
N THR A 356 -11.93 -7.96 4.92
CA THR A 356 -12.80 -9.15 4.97
C THR A 356 -12.65 -9.99 3.70
N THR A 357 -13.33 -11.15 3.67
CA THR A 357 -13.45 -11.97 2.45
C THR A 357 -14.33 -11.32 1.36
N ASP A 358 -15.12 -10.30 1.70
CA ASP A 358 -16.05 -9.64 0.78
C ASP A 358 -15.47 -8.35 0.19
N ASP A 359 -14.22 -7.99 0.49
CA ASP A 359 -13.50 -6.98 -0.28
C ASP A 359 -13.15 -7.53 -1.68
N GLN A 360 -14.07 -7.35 -2.63
CA GLN A 360 -14.08 -8.05 -3.92
C GLN A 360 -14.24 -7.08 -5.10
N ILE A 361 -13.60 -7.44 -6.22
CA ILE A 361 -13.60 -6.70 -7.50
C ILE A 361 -14.99 -6.30 -7.97
N LYS A 362 -16.01 -7.14 -7.71
CA LYS A 362 -17.40 -6.90 -8.15
C LYS A 362 -18.01 -5.59 -7.60
N TYR A 363 -17.41 -4.99 -6.57
CA TYR A 363 -17.86 -3.73 -5.99
C TYR A 363 -17.15 -2.50 -6.55
N LEU A 364 -16.11 -2.69 -7.37
CA LEU A 364 -15.23 -1.60 -7.81
C LEU A 364 -15.66 -1.03 -9.18
N SER A 365 -15.47 0.27 -9.34
CA SER A 365 -15.59 1.00 -10.59
C SER A 365 -14.22 1.14 -11.24
N PHE A 366 -13.95 0.35 -12.28
CA PHE A 366 -12.74 0.51 -13.08
C PHE A 366 -12.71 1.84 -13.85
N ASP A 367 -13.85 2.48 -14.06
CA ASP A 367 -13.89 3.86 -14.58
C ASP A 367 -13.30 4.83 -13.57
N HIS A 368 -13.65 4.70 -12.28
CA HIS A 368 -13.08 5.52 -11.23
C HIS A 368 -11.58 5.23 -11.00
N MET A 369 -11.19 3.95 -10.99
CA MET A 369 -9.77 3.58 -10.89
C MET A 369 -8.94 4.16 -12.05
N LEU A 370 -9.52 4.27 -13.25
CA LEU A 370 -8.85 4.91 -14.39
C LEU A 370 -8.63 6.41 -14.14
N GLU A 371 -9.51 7.10 -13.42
CA GLU A 371 -9.30 8.49 -12.99
C GLU A 371 -8.11 8.60 -12.01
N HIS A 372 -7.98 7.67 -11.07
CA HIS A 372 -6.79 7.57 -10.22
C HIS A 372 -5.50 7.26 -11.00
N ALA A 373 -5.58 6.45 -12.06
CA ALA A 373 -4.44 6.18 -12.93
C ALA A 373 -4.03 7.43 -13.73
N LYS A 374 -4.99 8.22 -14.25
CA LYS A 374 -4.72 9.51 -14.89
C LYS A 374 -4.09 10.52 -13.93
N LEU A 375 -4.63 10.63 -12.72
CA LEU A 375 -4.08 11.44 -11.64
C LEU A 375 -2.62 11.05 -11.36
N THR A 376 -2.36 9.77 -11.13
CA THR A 376 -1.02 9.26 -10.81
C THR A 376 -0.04 9.51 -11.96
N LEU A 377 -0.46 9.26 -13.20
CA LEU A 377 0.32 9.53 -14.41
C LEU A 377 0.66 11.03 -14.55
N GLY A 378 -0.34 11.89 -14.42
CA GLY A 378 -0.17 13.34 -14.54
C GLY A 378 0.72 13.92 -13.45
N PHE A 379 0.51 13.50 -12.20
CA PHE A 379 1.36 13.84 -11.06
C PHE A 379 2.81 13.45 -11.31
N ALA A 380 3.04 12.20 -11.74
CA ALA A 380 4.37 11.69 -12.02
C ALA A 380 5.05 12.46 -13.16
N PHE A 381 4.34 12.70 -14.27
CA PHE A 381 4.91 13.37 -15.45
C PHE A 381 5.27 14.84 -15.17
N GLU A 382 4.35 15.60 -14.56
CA GLU A 382 4.59 17.01 -14.22
C GLU A 382 5.78 17.17 -13.27
N LEU A 383 5.87 16.32 -12.24
CA LEU A 383 6.97 16.39 -11.28
C LEU A 383 8.26 15.75 -11.77
N ALA A 384 8.22 14.87 -12.78
CA ALA A 384 9.43 14.37 -13.45
C ALA A 384 10.22 15.51 -14.13
N PHE A 385 9.54 16.57 -14.57
CA PHE A 385 10.16 17.72 -15.23
C PHE A 385 10.22 18.99 -14.37
N ALA A 386 9.67 18.98 -13.15
CA ALA A 386 9.64 20.14 -12.27
C ALA A 386 11.05 20.67 -11.86
N PRO A 387 11.30 21.99 -11.88
CA PRO A 387 12.57 22.59 -11.48
C PRO A 387 12.61 22.85 -9.96
N PHE A 388 12.83 21.80 -9.18
CA PHE A 388 12.91 21.88 -7.71
C PHE A 388 14.10 22.68 -7.18
#